data_AF-A0A0L6UYM5-F1
#
_entry.id   AF-A0A0L6UYM5-F1
#
_cell.length_a   1.000
_cell.length_b   1.000
_cell.length_c   1.000
_cell.angle_alpha   90.00
_cell.angle_beta   90.00
_cell.angle_gamma   90.00
#
_symmetry.space_group_name_H-M   'P 1'
#
loop_
_entity.id
_entity.type
_entity.pdbx_description
1 polymer ?
#
loop_
_entity_poly.entity_id
_entity_poly.type
_entity_poly.pdbx_seq_one_letter_code
_entity_poly.pdbx_strand_id
1 'polypeptide(L)'
;MFKKSFDITKSNGDSVMVEVDNKFRIQGSIKNNLLELVNCSFLVIKSPYSCYHSSPIKPSWHNRLGHPNPVYQKALVPERQHKS
;
A
#
# COMPACT_ATOMS: atom_id res chain seq x y z
N MET A 1 -1.42 -8.29 -16.89
CA MET A 1 -2.70 -7.78 -16.37
C MET A 1 -3.59 -8.99 -16.14
N PHE A 2 -3.97 -9.27 -14.89
CA PHE A 2 -4.82 -10.41 -14.53
C PHE A 2 -6.17 -10.28 -15.23
N LYS A 3 -6.65 -11.35 -15.87
CA LYS A 3 -7.64 -11.23 -16.96
C LYS A 3 -9.05 -11.67 -16.59
N LYS A 4 -9.27 -12.45 -15.52
CA LYS A 4 -10.56 -13.13 -15.34
C LYS A 4 -11.08 -13.24 -13.91
N SER A 5 -10.27 -13.60 -12.91
CA SER A 5 -10.80 -13.73 -11.54
C SER A 5 -9.73 -13.52 -10.47
N PHE A 6 -10.16 -12.94 -9.36
CA PHE A 6 -9.35 -12.76 -8.16
C PHE A 6 -10.21 -13.09 -6.96
N ASP A 7 -10.00 -14.28 -6.41
CA ASP A 7 -10.82 -14.86 -5.36
C ASP A 7 -10.02 -14.94 -4.07
N ILE A 8 -10.54 -14.34 -3.00
CA ILE A 8 -9.92 -14.38 -1.67
C ILE A 8 -10.77 -15.26 -0.78
N THR A 9 -10.20 -16.37 -0.33
CA THR A 9 -10.88 -17.30 0.59
C THR A 9 -10.18 -17.26 1.94
N LYS A 10 -10.92 -16.88 2.98
CA LYS A 10 -10.45 -16.96 4.36
C LYS A 10 -10.61 -18.41 4.86
N SER A 11 -9.54 -18.98 5.39
CA SER A 11 -9.52 -20.30 6.02
C SER A 11 -9.80 -20.16 7.53
N ASN A 12 -9.89 -21.29 8.26
CA ASN A 12 -10.01 -21.23 9.72
C ASN A 12 -8.83 -20.46 10.34
N GLY A 13 -9.13 -19.48 11.21
CA GLY A 13 -8.16 -18.57 11.80
C GLY A 13 -7.86 -17.35 10.92
N ASP A 14 -6.59 -16.93 10.90
CA ASP A 14 -6.14 -15.75 10.13
C ASP A 14 -5.55 -16.12 8.76
N SER A 15 -5.53 -17.40 8.38
CA SER A 15 -4.97 -17.82 7.10
C SER A 15 -5.91 -17.48 5.93
N VAL A 16 -5.32 -17.03 4.82
CA VAL A 16 -6.04 -16.67 3.59
C VAL A 16 -5.39 -17.36 2.40
N MET A 17 -6.23 -17.82 1.48
CA MET A 17 -5.83 -18.28 0.16
C MET A 17 -6.32 -17.27 -0.88
N VAL A 18 -5.41 -16.75 -1.68
CA VAL A 18 -5.71 -15.88 -2.82
C VAL A 18 -5.54 -16.69 -4.09
N GLU A 19 -6.59 -16.77 -4.90
CA GLU A 19 -6.57 -17.46 -6.18
C GLU A 19 -6.71 -16.46 -7.32
N VAL A 20 -5.80 -16.53 -8.28
CA VAL A 20 -5.73 -15.60 -9.41
C VAL A 20 -5.91 -16.39 -10.71
N ASP A 21 -6.91 -15.99 -11.48
CA ASP A 21 -7.30 -16.59 -12.76
C ASP A 21 -7.46 -18.12 -12.69
N ASN A 22 -7.82 -18.66 -11.51
CA ASN A 22 -7.94 -20.09 -11.21
C ASN A 22 -6.67 -20.91 -11.56
N LYS A 23 -5.51 -20.25 -11.52
CA LYS A 23 -4.22 -20.82 -11.95
C LYS A 23 -3.10 -20.60 -10.95
N PHE A 24 -3.14 -19.48 -10.24
CA PHE A 24 -2.14 -19.14 -9.25
C PHE A 24 -2.78 -19.11 -7.88
N ARG A 25 -2.18 -19.81 -6.93
CA ARG A 25 -2.62 -19.84 -5.53
C ARG A 25 -1.52 -19.24 -4.68
N ILE A 26 -1.88 -18.20 -3.95
CA ILE A 26 -0.99 -17.45 -3.07
C ILE A 26 -1.51 -17.63 -1.64
N GLN A 27 -0.64 -18.09 -0.76
CA GLN A 27 -0.93 -18.16 0.66
C GLN A 27 -0.67 -16.81 1.33
N GLY A 28 -1.54 -16.46 2.27
CA GLY A 28 -1.43 -15.25 3.06
C GLY A 28 -2.05 -15.39 4.44
N SER A 29 -2.02 -14.29 5.17
CA SER A 29 -2.63 -14.14 6.48
C SER A 29 -3.29 -12.77 6.60
N ILE A 30 -4.26 -12.64 7.51
CA ILE A 30 -4.82 -11.36 7.91
C ILE A 30 -4.15 -10.95 9.22
N LYS A 31 -3.51 -9.78 9.22
CA LYS A 31 -2.92 -9.19 10.42
C LYS A 31 -3.28 -7.71 10.48
N ASN A 32 -3.86 -7.26 11.58
CA ASN A 32 -4.34 -5.88 11.74
C ASN A 32 -5.30 -5.43 10.62
N ASN A 33 -6.18 -6.34 10.17
CA ASN A 33 -7.09 -6.12 9.04
C ASN A 33 -6.39 -5.92 7.68
N LEU A 34 -5.09 -6.21 7.58
CA LEU A 34 -4.32 -6.17 6.34
C LEU A 34 -4.05 -7.59 5.84
N LEU A 35 -4.08 -7.78 4.52
CA LEU A 35 -3.72 -9.02 3.86
C LEU A 35 -2.21 -9.07 3.63
N GLU A 36 -1.54 -9.97 4.32
CA GLU A 36 -0.12 -10.25 4.19
C GLU A 36 0.06 -11.49 3.30
N LEU A 37 0.74 -11.34 2.15
CA LEU A 37 1.02 -12.45 1.24
C LEU A 37 2.40 -13.03 1.58
N VAL A 38 2.46 -14.33 1.91
CA VAL A 38 3.69 -15.00 2.34
C VAL A 38 4.48 -15.45 1.10
N ASN A 39 5.80 -15.25 1.12
CA ASN A 39 6.74 -15.74 0.10
C ASN A 39 6.41 -15.37 -1.35
N CYS A 40 5.75 -14.23 -1.58
CA CYS A 40 5.44 -13.76 -2.93
C CYS A 40 6.41 -12.67 -3.39
N SER A 41 7.03 -12.90 -4.54
CA SER A 41 7.79 -11.88 -5.25
C SER A 41 7.13 -11.60 -6.60
N PHE A 42 6.81 -10.33 -6.85
CA PHE A 42 6.24 -9.91 -8.11
C PHE A 42 7.34 -9.24 -8.93
N LEU A 43 7.71 -9.84 -10.08
CA LEU A 43 8.76 -9.31 -10.96
C LEU A 43 8.49 -7.87 -11.43
N VAL A 44 7.22 -7.49 -11.53
CA VAL A 44 6.80 -6.11 -11.88
C VAL A 44 7.08 -5.12 -10.75
N ILE A 45 7.10 -5.58 -9.50
CA ILE A 45 7.50 -4.78 -8.33
C ILE A 45 9.03 -4.79 -8.29
N LYS A 46 9.64 -3.83 -8.99
CA LYS A 46 11.08 -3.62 -8.92
C LYS A 46 11.45 -3.16 -7.50
N SER A 47 12.02 -4.09 -6.73
CA SER A 47 12.52 -3.92 -5.35
C SER A 47 13.30 -2.62 -5.07
N PRO A 48 14.17 -2.08 -5.97
CA PRO A 48 14.94 -0.88 -5.62
C PRO A 48 14.12 0.43 -5.56
N TYR A 49 12.88 0.44 -6.06
CA TYR A 49 12.07 1.67 -6.15
C TYR A 49 10.64 1.53 -5.64
N SER A 50 10.27 0.39 -5.05
CA SER A 50 8.95 0.30 -4.42
C SER A 50 8.95 1.22 -3.19
N CYS A 51 8.23 2.33 -3.28
CA CYS A 51 8.04 3.29 -2.17
C CYS A 51 7.34 2.66 -0.95
N TYR A 52 6.92 1.40 -1.05
CA TYR A 52 6.29 0.59 -0.02
C TYR A 52 7.25 -0.39 0.67
N HIS A 53 8.43 -0.66 0.11
CA HIS A 53 9.48 -1.30 0.90
C HIS A 53 9.97 -0.26 1.91
N SER A 54 9.66 -0.48 3.18
CA SER A 54 10.37 0.14 4.28
C SER A 54 11.85 -0.11 4.06
N SER A 55 12.55 0.91 3.55
CA SER A 55 14.01 0.89 3.47
C SER A 55 14.55 0.50 4.85
N PRO A 56 15.61 -0.34 4.93
CA PRO A 56 16.30 -0.59 6.20
C PRO A 56 16.80 0.72 6.83
N ILE A 57 16.98 1.75 6.00
CA ILE A 57 17.13 3.13 6.44
C ILE A 57 15.73 3.65 6.76
N LYS A 58 15.36 3.65 8.05
CA LYS A 58 14.15 4.32 8.56
C LYS A 58 14.14 5.75 7.99
N PRO A 59 13.33 6.06 6.96
CA PRO A 59 13.23 7.43 6.51
C PRO A 59 12.61 8.18 7.68
N SER A 60 13.19 9.31 8.08
CA SER A 60 12.51 10.22 9.01
C SER A 60 11.24 10.70 8.29
N TRP A 61 10.12 10.02 8.54
CA TRP A 61 8.82 10.40 7.98
C TRP A 61 8.45 11.84 8.36
N HIS A 62 8.90 12.29 9.52
CA HIS A 62 8.81 13.69 9.97
C HIS A 62 9.46 14.68 8.99
N ASN A 63 10.56 14.31 8.34
CA ASN A 63 11.23 15.17 7.35
C ASN A 63 10.46 15.24 6.01
N ARG A 64 9.58 14.27 5.72
CA ARG A 64 8.76 14.24 4.50
C ARG A 64 7.39 14.90 4.69
N LEU A 65 6.89 14.95 5.92
CA LEU A 65 5.64 15.64 6.26
C LEU A 65 5.80 17.16 6.42
N GLY A 66 7.05 17.66 6.47
CA GLY A 66 7.36 19.04 6.83
C GLY A 66 7.30 20.07 5.70
N HIS A 67 7.03 19.71 4.45
CA HIS A 67 6.88 20.69 3.37
C HIS A 67 5.47 20.62 2.81
N PRO A 68 4.54 21.42 3.37
CA PRO A 68 3.25 21.56 2.74
C PRO A 68 3.47 22.11 1.33
N ASN A 69 3.07 21.32 0.34
CA ASN A 69 3.11 21.73 -1.05
C ASN A 69 2.19 22.96 -1.20
N PRO A 70 2.68 24.10 -1.70
CA PRO A 70 1.89 25.31 -1.85
C PRO A 70 0.60 25.10 -2.65
N VAL A 71 0.60 24.14 -3.59
CA VAL A 71 -0.58 23.77 -4.38
C VAL A 71 -1.66 23.13 -3.50
N TYR A 72 -1.28 22.20 -2.61
CA TYR A 72 -2.22 21.56 -1.69
C TYR A 72 -2.67 22.50 -0.58
N GLN A 73 -1.79 23.40 -0.12
CA GLN A 73 -2.17 24.44 0.83
C GLN A 73 -3.23 25.39 0.28
N LYS A 74 -3.08 25.85 -0.97
CA LYS A 74 -4.09 26.71 -1.62
C LYS A 74 -5.44 26.02 -1.80
N ALA A 75 -5.45 24.71 -2.01
CA ALA A 75 -6.68 23.93 -2.10
C ALA A 75 -7.36 23.72 -0.74
N LEU A 76 -6.59 23.60 0.35
CA LEU A 76 -7.11 23.34 1.70
C LEU A 76 -7.49 24.61 2.47
N VAL A 77 -6.87 25.75 2.15
CA VAL A 77 -7.18 27.06 2.75
C VAL A 77 -7.53 28.04 1.63
N PRO A 78 -8.78 28.00 1.10
CA PRO A 78 -9.27 29.09 0.26
C PRO A 78 -9.25 30.37 1.10
N GLU A 79 -8.65 31.41 0.53
CA GLU A 79 -8.13 32.60 1.20
C GLU A 79 -8.95 33.09 2.40
N ARG A 80 -8.37 33.00 3.61
CA ARG A 80 -8.84 33.84 4.72
C ARG A 80 -8.37 35.25 4.43
N GLN A 81 -9.33 36.14 4.19
CA GLN A 81 -9.08 37.58 4.10
C GLN A 81 -8.33 38.04 5.35
N HIS A 82 -7.17 38.66 5.14
CA HIS A 82 -6.52 39.49 6.15
C HIS A 82 -7.52 40.57 6.59
N LYS A 83 -8.09 40.43 7.79
CA LYS A 83 -8.61 41.59 8.52
C LYS A 83 -7.44 42.20 9.27
N SER A 84 -7.10 43.42 8.82
CA SER A 84 -6.21 44.36 9.51
C SER A 84 -6.74 44.74 10.89
#